data_AF-A0A2H0UXN1-F1
#
_entry.id   AF-A0A2H0UXN1-F1
#
_cell.length_a   1.000
_cell.length_b   1.000
_cell.length_c   1.000
_cell.angle_alpha   90.00
_cell.angle_beta   90.00
_cell.angle_gamma   90.00
#
_symmetry.space_group_name_H-M   'P 1'
#
loop_
_entity.id
_entity.type
_entity.pdbx_description
1 polymer ?
#
loop_
_entity_poly.entity_id
_entity_poly.type
_entity_poly.pdbx_seq_one_letter_code
_entity_poly.pdbx_strand_id
1 'polypeptide(L)'
;MTVTKFMQKGFTLLELLVVIAIIGILSSIVLVSYNGYADKARLARTLQWASSVNHLIGSEAVGVWTLEDLTGGLAKDDSGFNSNCSVVGSGLSAVQGVVNNSVNFAGSGYLNCVNPSNLQIVGNMTLTFWAKPSNVASPSRQNPICKAYGGEFCLTMEPGGSLSYFHGSCGGNCSPYIGWGL
;
A
#
# COMPACT_ATOMS: atom_id res chain seq x y z
N MET A 1 27.64 66.09 13.81
CA MET A 1 27.33 64.80 13.16
C MET A 1 25.84 64.79 12.86
N THR A 2 25.46 65.19 11.65
CA THR A 2 24.04 65.39 11.29
C THR A 2 23.47 64.07 10.82
N VAL A 3 22.60 63.46 11.62
CA VAL A 3 21.88 62.23 11.23
C VAL A 3 20.79 62.64 10.24
N THR A 4 20.94 62.25 8.97
CA THR A 4 19.90 62.40 7.95
C THR A 4 18.79 61.39 8.21
N LYS A 5 17.64 61.88 8.68
CA LYS A 5 16.43 61.08 8.91
C LYS A 5 15.84 60.65 7.57
N PHE A 6 15.94 59.37 7.22
CA PHE A 6 15.24 58.81 6.06
C PHE A 6 13.74 58.91 6.29
N MET A 7 13.05 59.67 5.43
CA MET A 7 11.60 59.83 5.49
C MET A 7 10.95 58.53 5.01
N GLN A 8 10.47 57.70 5.95
CA GLN A 8 9.74 56.46 5.61
C GLN A 8 8.44 56.83 4.88
N LYS A 9 8.39 56.55 3.57
CA LYS A 9 7.14 56.63 2.79
C LYS A 9 6.21 55.50 3.25
N GLY A 10 5.02 55.85 3.70
CA GLY A 10 3.97 54.88 4.03
C GLY A 10 3.43 54.20 2.77
N PHE A 11 3.08 52.92 2.89
CA PHE A 11 2.43 52.15 1.83
C PHE A 11 1.00 52.69 1.58
N THR A 12 0.58 52.77 0.33
CA THR A 12 -0.81 53.16 0.01
C THR A 12 -1.75 51.96 0.18
N LEU A 13 -3.01 52.24 0.56
CA LEU A 13 -4.06 51.22 0.67
C LEU A 13 -4.31 50.49 -0.67
N LEU A 14 -4.15 51.21 -1.78
CA LEU A 14 -4.33 50.64 -3.11
C LEU A 14 -3.23 49.64 -3.45
N GLU A 15 -1.97 49.97 -3.13
CA GLU A 15 -0.85 49.04 -3.30
C GLU A 15 -1.06 47.76 -2.49
N LEU A 16 -1.54 47.88 -1.24
CA LEU A 16 -1.85 46.71 -0.42
C LEU A 16 -2.99 45.87 -1.02
N LEU A 17 -4.05 46.52 -1.53
CA LEU A 17 -5.22 45.84 -2.08
C LEU A 17 -4.87 45.06 -3.37
N VAL A 18 -4.04 45.63 -4.23
CA VAL A 18 -3.58 44.94 -5.44
C VAL A 18 -2.71 43.72 -5.08
N VAL A 19 -1.86 43.82 -4.06
CA VAL A 19 -1.03 42.70 -3.61
C VAL A 19 -1.87 41.53 -3.10
N ILE A 20 -2.88 41.77 -2.26
CA ILE A 20 -3.74 40.67 -1.78
C ILE A 20 -4.57 40.05 -2.92
N ALA A 21 -4.97 40.83 -3.92
CA ALA A 21 -5.69 40.34 -5.09
C ALA A 21 -4.80 39.41 -5.94
N ILE A 22 -3.54 39.79 -6.18
CA ILE A 22 -2.58 38.97 -6.91
C ILE A 22 -2.28 37.67 -6.13
N ILE A 23 -2.02 37.75 -4.82
CA ILE A 23 -1.78 36.57 -3.97
C ILE A 23 -3.00 35.66 -3.96
N GLY A 24 -4.22 36.21 -3.91
CA GLY A 24 -5.47 35.45 -3.97
C GLY A 24 -5.59 34.62 -5.24
N ILE A 25 -5.33 35.23 -6.41
CA ILE A 25 -5.36 34.51 -7.70
C ILE A 25 -4.28 33.43 -7.74
N LEU A 26 -3.02 33.78 -7.40
CA LEU A 26 -1.90 32.83 -7.43
C LEU A 26 -2.11 31.63 -6.49
N SER A 27 -2.62 31.87 -5.27
CA SER A 27 -2.85 30.82 -4.28
C SER A 27 -3.93 29.81 -4.73
N SER A 28 -4.99 30.27 -5.39
CA SER A 28 -6.06 29.39 -5.89
C SER A 28 -5.55 28.39 -6.94
N ILE A 29 -4.68 28.83 -7.85
CA ILE A 29 -4.08 27.98 -8.88
C ILE A 29 -3.13 26.95 -8.27
N VAL A 30 -2.32 27.38 -7.29
CA VAL A 30 -1.37 26.51 -6.59
C VAL A 30 -2.08 25.39 -5.82
N LEU A 31 -3.18 25.69 -5.14
CA LEU A 31 -3.90 24.73 -4.30
C LEU A 31 -4.45 23.55 -5.11
N VAL A 32 -5.04 23.82 -6.29
CA VAL A 32 -5.54 22.76 -7.19
C VAL A 32 -4.40 21.90 -7.70
N SER A 33 -3.24 22.50 -7.98
CA SER A 33 -2.04 21.80 -8.47
C SER A 33 -1.37 20.94 -7.39
N TYR A 34 -1.42 21.35 -6.12
CA TYR A 34 -0.68 20.72 -5.01
C TYR A 34 -1.13 19.29 -4.69
N ASN A 35 -2.42 18.98 -4.85
CA ASN A 35 -2.97 17.65 -4.53
C ASN A 35 -2.29 16.53 -5.33
N GLY A 36 -2.01 16.76 -6.61
CA GLY A 36 -1.32 15.77 -7.46
C GLY A 36 0.16 15.58 -7.08
N TYR A 37 0.84 16.64 -6.62
CA TYR A 37 2.24 16.56 -6.19
C TYR A 37 2.40 15.82 -4.87
N ALA A 38 1.49 16.04 -3.91
CA ALA A 38 1.52 15.37 -2.62
C ALA A 38 1.38 13.84 -2.76
N ASP A 39 0.46 13.37 -3.61
CA ASP A 39 0.27 11.94 -3.83
C ASP A 39 1.42 11.30 -4.61
N LYS A 40 2.00 12.00 -5.60
CA LYS A 40 3.24 11.56 -6.27
C LYS A 40 4.41 11.46 -5.30
N ALA A 41 4.56 12.42 -4.38
CA ALA A 41 5.61 12.40 -3.37
C ALA A 41 5.44 11.22 -2.38
N ARG A 42 4.19 10.91 -2.00
CA ARG A 42 3.88 9.72 -1.18
C ARG A 42 4.25 8.43 -1.90
N LEU A 43 3.86 8.29 -3.18
CA LEU A 43 4.21 7.14 -4.01
C LEU A 43 5.73 6.98 -4.15
N ALA A 44 6.46 8.07 -4.42
CA ALA A 44 7.91 8.05 -4.53
C ALA A 44 8.58 7.56 -3.23
N ARG A 45 8.07 7.98 -2.07
CA ARG A 45 8.56 7.50 -0.77
C ARG A 45 8.31 5.99 -0.59
N THR A 46 7.12 5.51 -0.96
CA THR A 46 6.80 4.08 -0.88
C THR A 46 7.71 3.25 -1.79
N LEU A 47 8.01 3.73 -2.99
CA LEU A 47 8.93 3.06 -3.92
C LEU A 47 10.36 3.03 -3.38
N GLN A 48 10.83 4.13 -2.80
CA GLN A 48 12.15 4.18 -2.16
C GLN A 48 12.23 3.19 -0.99
N TRP A 49 11.18 3.11 -0.17
CA TRP A 49 11.09 2.14 0.91
C TRP A 49 11.07 0.71 0.39
N ALA A 50 10.24 0.38 -0.61
CA ALA A 50 10.19 -0.96 -1.21
C ALA A 50 11.56 -1.39 -1.79
N SER A 51 12.26 -0.47 -2.46
CA SER A 51 13.62 -0.72 -2.94
C SER A 51 14.61 -0.99 -1.80
N SER A 52 14.50 -0.27 -0.68
CA SER A 52 15.35 -0.51 0.50
C SER A 52 15.12 -1.89 1.11
N VAL A 53 13.86 -2.34 1.20
CA VAL A 53 13.53 -3.68 1.71
C VAL A 53 14.08 -4.75 0.76
N ASN A 54 13.85 -4.61 -0.55
CA ASN A 54 14.39 -5.54 -1.53
C ASN A 54 15.92 -5.64 -1.49
N HIS A 55 16.62 -4.55 -1.20
CA HIS A 55 18.08 -4.58 -1.07
C HIS A 55 18.56 -5.30 0.20
N LEU A 56 17.80 -5.21 1.30
CA LEU A 56 18.17 -5.81 2.59
C LEU A 56 17.87 -7.31 2.65
N ILE A 57 16.71 -7.74 2.13
CA ILE A 57 16.23 -9.12 2.31
C ILE A 57 15.92 -9.85 1.00
N GLY A 58 16.04 -9.18 -0.15
CA GLY A 58 15.64 -9.75 -1.45
C GLY A 58 16.50 -10.94 -1.89
N SER A 59 17.77 -11.02 -1.50
CA SER A 59 18.63 -12.17 -1.82
C SER A 59 18.26 -13.45 -1.07
N GLU A 60 17.58 -13.31 0.08
CA GLU A 60 17.13 -14.42 0.91
C GLU A 60 15.63 -14.72 0.72
N ALA A 61 14.95 -13.96 -0.14
CA ALA A 61 13.53 -14.14 -0.37
C ALA A 61 13.26 -15.49 -1.04
N VAL A 62 12.38 -16.28 -0.43
CA VAL A 62 11.95 -17.61 -0.90
C VAL A 62 10.64 -17.58 -1.71
N GLY A 63 10.03 -16.40 -1.83
CA GLY A 63 8.85 -16.13 -2.62
C GLY A 63 8.69 -14.63 -2.88
N VAL A 64 8.54 -14.24 -4.14
CA VAL A 64 8.35 -12.85 -4.56
C VAL A 64 7.28 -12.82 -5.64
N TRP A 65 6.13 -12.19 -5.36
CA TRP A 65 5.04 -12.06 -6.31
C TRP A 65 4.81 -10.58 -6.63
N THR A 66 5.29 -10.15 -7.79
CA THR A 66 5.22 -8.75 -8.25
C THR A 66 3.85 -8.40 -8.85
N LEU A 67 3.06 -9.41 -9.24
CA LEU A 67 1.72 -9.28 -9.83
C LEU A 67 1.68 -8.48 -11.15
N GLU A 68 2.78 -8.51 -11.89
CA GLU A 68 2.96 -7.78 -13.15
C GLU A 68 2.28 -8.45 -14.35
N ASP A 69 1.98 -9.75 -14.22
CA ASP A 69 1.38 -10.58 -15.27
C ASP A 69 0.52 -11.69 -14.67
N LEU A 70 -0.61 -11.99 -15.32
CA LEU A 70 -1.49 -13.13 -15.04
C LEU A 70 -1.67 -14.03 -16.27
N THR A 71 -0.82 -13.90 -17.29
CA THR A 71 -0.87 -14.71 -18.50
C THR A 71 -0.76 -16.19 -18.15
N GLY A 72 -1.67 -17.00 -18.70
CA GLY A 72 -1.78 -18.41 -18.36
C GLY A 72 -2.46 -18.70 -17.02
N GLY A 73 -3.09 -17.70 -16.39
CA GLY A 73 -3.84 -17.87 -15.14
C GLY A 73 -2.94 -18.03 -13.91
N LEU A 74 -1.70 -17.56 -13.99
CA LEU A 74 -0.70 -17.68 -12.93
C LEU A 74 -0.11 -16.31 -12.57
N ALA A 75 0.02 -16.03 -11.28
CA ALA A 75 0.95 -15.03 -10.79
C ALA A 75 2.32 -15.72 -10.58
N LYS A 76 3.32 -15.27 -11.33
CA LYS A 76 4.66 -15.87 -11.29
C LYS A 76 5.43 -15.45 -10.05
N ASP A 77 6.25 -16.36 -9.57
CA ASP A 77 7.23 -16.14 -8.51
C ASP A 77 8.58 -15.74 -9.10
N ASP A 78 9.05 -14.55 -8.74
CA ASP A 78 10.31 -13.96 -9.20
C ASP A 78 11.50 -14.32 -8.29
N SER A 79 11.28 -15.05 -7.19
CA SER A 79 12.36 -15.47 -6.27
C SER A 79 13.26 -16.58 -6.84
N GLY A 80 12.85 -17.22 -7.94
CA GLY A 80 13.57 -18.35 -8.54
C GLY A 80 13.21 -19.73 -7.95
N PHE A 81 12.34 -19.79 -6.94
CA PHE A 81 11.87 -21.05 -6.35
C PHE A 81 10.63 -21.63 -7.03
N ASN A 82 10.10 -20.96 -8.06
CA ASN A 82 8.95 -21.38 -8.85
C ASN A 82 7.69 -21.60 -8.00
N SER A 83 7.55 -20.81 -6.92
CA SER A 83 6.40 -20.84 -6.01
C SER A 83 5.20 -20.08 -6.59
N ASN A 84 4.84 -20.35 -7.84
CA ASN A 84 3.78 -19.62 -8.54
C ASN A 84 2.41 -19.76 -7.85
N CYS A 85 1.56 -18.75 -8.01
CA CYS A 85 0.19 -18.78 -7.52
C CYS A 85 -0.80 -18.92 -8.66
N SER A 86 -1.79 -19.78 -8.51
CA SER A 86 -2.89 -19.90 -9.46
C SER A 86 -4.01 -18.91 -9.15
N VAL A 87 -4.63 -18.39 -10.21
CA VAL A 87 -5.86 -17.61 -10.08
C VAL A 87 -7.01 -18.56 -9.74
N VAL A 88 -7.70 -18.27 -8.64
CA VAL A 88 -8.87 -19.02 -8.18
C VAL A 88 -10.07 -18.07 -8.08
N GLY A 89 -11.27 -18.58 -8.36
CA GLY A 89 -12.50 -17.78 -8.35
C GLY A 89 -12.67 -16.93 -9.62
N SER A 90 -13.41 -15.83 -9.51
CA SER A 90 -13.72 -14.95 -10.64
C SER A 90 -13.51 -13.47 -10.29
N GLY A 91 -13.18 -12.67 -11.32
CA GLY A 91 -13.03 -11.22 -11.21
C GLY A 91 -11.58 -10.71 -11.13
N LEU A 92 -10.59 -11.60 -11.02
CA LEU A 92 -9.18 -11.21 -11.16
C LEU A 92 -8.86 -10.83 -12.60
N SER A 93 -8.19 -9.69 -12.77
CA SER A 93 -7.74 -9.22 -14.08
C SER A 93 -6.43 -8.45 -13.97
N ALA A 94 -5.55 -8.62 -14.96
CA ALA A 94 -4.38 -7.76 -15.09
C ALA A 94 -4.83 -6.35 -15.51
N VAL A 95 -4.28 -5.35 -14.84
CA VAL A 95 -4.57 -3.93 -15.07
C VAL A 95 -3.28 -3.12 -15.09
N GLN A 96 -3.33 -1.91 -15.64
CA GLN A 96 -2.22 -0.99 -15.50
C GLN A 96 -2.13 -0.51 -14.05
N GLY A 97 -0.98 -0.72 -13.42
CA GLY A 97 -0.69 -0.25 -12.08
C GLY A 97 -0.34 1.24 -12.05
N VAL A 98 -0.24 1.80 -10.84
CA VAL A 98 0.37 3.14 -10.66
C VAL A 98 1.86 3.12 -11.02
N VAL A 99 2.49 1.97 -10.82
CA VAL A 99 3.82 1.60 -11.30
C VAL A 99 3.65 0.29 -12.06
N ASN A 100 4.18 0.22 -13.28
CA ASN A 100 4.06 -0.94 -14.18
C ASN A 100 2.62 -1.48 -14.29
N ASN A 101 2.45 -2.80 -14.15
CA ASN A 101 1.17 -3.49 -14.14
C ASN A 101 0.79 -3.88 -12.71
N SER A 102 -0.45 -4.32 -12.56
CA SER A 102 -0.99 -4.80 -11.29
C SER A 102 -2.14 -5.76 -11.55
N VAL A 103 -2.70 -6.30 -10.48
CA VAL A 103 -3.87 -7.17 -10.52
C VAL A 103 -5.01 -6.49 -9.78
N ASN A 104 -6.16 -6.40 -10.46
CA ASN A 104 -7.41 -6.01 -9.83
C ASN A 104 -8.04 -7.25 -9.17
N PHE A 105 -8.21 -7.21 -7.86
CA PHE A 105 -8.86 -8.26 -7.07
C PHE A 105 -10.35 -7.92 -6.88
N ALA A 106 -11.11 -7.97 -7.97
CA ALA A 106 -12.56 -7.80 -7.92
C ALA A 106 -13.29 -9.15 -7.74
N GLY A 107 -14.52 -9.11 -7.23
CA GLY A 107 -15.34 -10.31 -7.07
C GLY A 107 -14.89 -11.21 -5.92
N SER A 108 -14.92 -12.53 -6.15
CA SER A 108 -14.56 -13.56 -5.17
C SER A 108 -13.19 -14.16 -5.41
N GLY A 109 -12.45 -13.67 -6.41
CA GLY A 109 -11.20 -14.26 -6.81
C GLY A 109 -10.03 -13.92 -5.89
N TYR A 110 -9.05 -14.81 -5.87
CA TYR A 110 -7.81 -14.68 -5.10
C TYR A 110 -6.67 -15.45 -5.79
N LEU A 111 -5.43 -15.19 -5.34
CA LEU A 111 -4.27 -15.96 -5.76
C LEU A 111 -3.99 -17.04 -4.72
N ASN A 112 -3.92 -18.30 -5.17
CA ASN A 112 -3.59 -19.44 -4.34
C ASN A 112 -2.17 -19.92 -4.67
N CYS A 113 -1.23 -19.63 -3.78
CA CYS A 113 0.17 -19.99 -3.96
C CYS A 113 0.43 -21.43 -3.54
N VAL A 114 1.37 -22.10 -4.22
CA VAL A 114 1.85 -23.40 -3.77
C VAL A 114 2.46 -23.30 -2.36
N ASN A 115 2.46 -24.40 -1.62
CA ASN A 115 2.94 -24.44 -0.23
C ASN A 115 4.15 -25.38 -0.03
N PRO A 116 5.31 -25.11 -0.66
CA PRO A 116 6.53 -25.88 -0.49
C PRO A 116 7.16 -25.69 0.90
N SER A 117 8.18 -26.50 1.22
CA SER A 117 8.86 -26.51 2.53
C SER A 117 9.61 -25.22 2.85
N ASN A 118 10.17 -24.54 1.84
CA ASN A 118 10.86 -23.26 2.00
C ASN A 118 9.91 -22.08 2.31
N LEU A 119 8.61 -22.22 2.04
CA LEU A 119 7.59 -21.23 2.39
C LEU A 119 6.92 -21.49 3.75
N GLN A 120 7.33 -22.53 4.48
CA GLN A 120 6.82 -22.80 5.83
C GLN A 120 7.44 -21.84 6.84
N ILE A 121 6.60 -21.27 7.71
CA ILE A 121 7.05 -20.41 8.79
C ILE A 121 7.28 -21.29 10.02
N VAL A 122 8.55 -21.64 10.27
CA VAL A 122 8.95 -22.55 11.35
C VAL A 122 9.44 -21.84 12.62
N GLY A 123 9.50 -20.51 12.60
CA GLY A 123 10.03 -19.70 13.70
C GLY A 123 9.33 -18.37 13.87
N ASN A 124 9.99 -17.43 14.55
CA ASN A 124 9.45 -16.09 14.77
C ASN A 124 9.25 -15.36 13.45
N MET A 125 8.11 -14.66 13.32
CA MET A 125 7.75 -13.92 12.12
C MET A 125 7.64 -12.43 12.42
N THR A 126 8.16 -11.61 11.50
CA THR A 126 7.85 -10.18 11.42
C THR A 126 7.12 -9.91 10.13
N LEU A 127 5.94 -9.28 10.21
CA LEU A 127 5.15 -8.88 9.05
C LEU A 127 5.23 -7.36 8.90
N THR A 128 5.44 -6.88 7.67
CA THR A 128 5.32 -5.46 7.33
C THR A 128 4.51 -5.34 6.06
N PHE A 129 3.51 -4.47 6.05
CA PHE A 129 2.65 -4.25 4.89
C PHE A 129 2.23 -2.77 4.82
N TRP A 130 1.92 -2.30 3.62
CA TRP A 130 1.36 -0.97 3.38
C TRP A 130 0.13 -1.11 2.50
N ALA A 131 -0.98 -0.50 2.90
CA ALA A 131 -2.21 -0.50 2.14
C ALA A 131 -2.89 0.87 2.20
N LYS A 132 -3.49 1.29 1.10
CA LYS A 132 -4.40 2.45 1.03
C LYS A 132 -5.78 1.97 0.59
N PRO A 133 -6.52 1.27 1.48
CA PRO A 133 -7.85 0.78 1.14
C PRO A 133 -8.80 1.94 0.84
N SER A 134 -9.56 1.81 -0.25
CA SER A 134 -10.62 2.75 -0.61
C SER A 134 -11.95 2.44 0.09
N ASN A 135 -12.12 1.21 0.57
CA ASN A 135 -13.27 0.76 1.33
C ASN A 135 -12.82 -0.19 2.45
N VAL A 136 -12.68 0.34 3.67
CA VAL A 136 -12.30 -0.45 4.86
C VAL A 136 -13.50 -1.10 5.56
N ALA A 137 -14.71 -0.62 5.29
CA ALA A 137 -15.94 -1.13 5.90
C ALA A 137 -16.75 -1.90 4.84
N SER A 138 -16.24 -3.08 4.50
CA SER A 138 -16.97 -4.04 3.66
C SER A 138 -18.00 -4.79 4.52
N PRO A 139 -19.17 -5.20 3.98
CA PRO A 139 -20.10 -6.07 4.72
C PRO A 139 -19.50 -7.45 5.07
N SER A 140 -18.39 -7.83 4.43
CA SER A 140 -17.70 -9.10 4.63
C SER A 140 -16.23 -8.90 4.99
N ARG A 141 -15.67 -9.89 5.71
CA ARG A 141 -14.24 -9.98 6.00
C ARG A 141 -13.44 -10.10 4.72
N GLN A 142 -12.32 -9.40 4.66
CA GLN A 142 -11.37 -9.49 3.56
C GLN A 142 -10.00 -9.88 4.12
N ASN A 143 -9.32 -10.81 3.46
CA ASN A 143 -7.99 -11.26 3.88
C ASN A 143 -6.96 -10.82 2.83
N PRO A 144 -6.26 -9.69 3.03
CA PRO A 144 -5.21 -9.27 2.11
C PRO A 144 -4.11 -10.32 1.94
N ILE A 145 -3.79 -11.04 3.02
CA ILE A 145 -2.86 -12.16 3.02
C ILE A 145 -3.30 -13.19 4.06
N CYS A 146 -3.29 -14.45 3.67
CA CYS A 146 -3.69 -15.56 4.54
C CYS A 146 -3.04 -16.84 4.04
N LYS A 147 -2.34 -17.52 4.95
CA LYS A 147 -1.76 -18.84 4.68
C LYS A 147 -2.71 -19.94 5.18
N ALA A 148 -3.20 -19.81 6.41
CA ALA A 148 -4.22 -20.67 6.98
C ALA A 148 -4.81 -20.06 8.26
N TYR A 149 -6.14 -20.00 8.35
CA TYR A 149 -6.84 -19.43 9.49
C TYR A 149 -6.88 -20.41 10.66
N GLY A 150 -6.08 -20.18 11.70
CA GLY A 150 -5.83 -21.16 12.77
C GLY A 150 -4.70 -22.14 12.46
N GLY A 151 -4.14 -22.09 11.25
CA GLY A 151 -2.80 -22.58 10.94
C GLY A 151 -1.78 -21.47 11.19
N GLU A 152 -0.91 -21.18 10.23
CA GLU A 152 0.20 -20.24 10.45
C GLU A 152 -0.24 -18.81 10.73
N PHE A 153 -0.88 -18.12 9.76
CA PHE A 153 -1.44 -16.80 10.00
C PHE A 153 -2.44 -16.36 8.92
N CYS A 154 -3.32 -15.44 9.29
CA CYS A 154 -4.11 -14.62 8.37
C CYS A 154 -4.24 -13.19 8.90
N LEU A 155 -4.05 -12.23 8.01
CA LEU A 155 -4.38 -10.83 8.24
C LEU A 155 -5.78 -10.57 7.69
N THR A 156 -6.69 -10.08 8.53
CA THR A 156 -8.11 -9.94 8.21
C THR A 156 -8.58 -8.52 8.46
N MET A 157 -9.10 -7.88 7.43
CA MET A 157 -9.89 -6.66 7.55
C MET A 157 -11.30 -7.03 7.95
N GLU A 158 -11.73 -6.57 9.12
CA GLU A 158 -13.05 -6.83 9.67
C GLU A 158 -14.09 -5.90 9.04
N PRO A 159 -15.38 -6.28 9.03
CA PRO A 159 -16.45 -5.44 8.49
C PRO A 159 -16.54 -4.04 9.13
N GLY A 160 -16.07 -3.91 10.38
CA GLY A 160 -16.00 -2.64 11.11
C GLY A 160 -14.79 -1.77 10.76
N GLY A 161 -13.94 -2.17 9.81
CA GLY A 161 -12.74 -1.44 9.41
C GLY A 161 -11.51 -1.64 10.29
N SER A 162 -11.62 -2.40 11.39
CA SER A 162 -10.47 -2.83 12.17
C SER A 162 -9.68 -3.91 11.45
N LEU A 163 -8.38 -3.97 11.73
CA LEU A 163 -7.50 -5.00 11.22
C LEU A 163 -7.24 -6.03 12.32
N SER A 164 -7.39 -7.31 12.02
CA SER A 164 -7.15 -8.41 12.95
C SER A 164 -6.04 -9.31 12.43
N TYR A 165 -5.21 -9.80 13.34
CA TYR A 165 -4.24 -10.86 13.07
C TYR A 165 -4.71 -12.16 13.74
N PHE A 166 -4.76 -13.25 12.98
CA PHE A 166 -5.15 -14.58 13.46
C PHE A 166 -4.05 -15.60 13.19
N HIS A 167 -3.84 -16.53 14.12
CA HIS A 167 -2.88 -17.63 14.01
C HIS A 167 -3.29 -18.82 14.89
N GLY A 168 -2.63 -19.97 14.74
CA GLY A 168 -2.87 -21.17 15.53
C GLY A 168 -1.93 -22.32 15.15
N SER A 169 -2.32 -23.55 15.50
CA SER A 169 -1.51 -24.75 15.26
C SER A 169 -2.26 -25.85 14.50
N CYS A 170 -3.46 -25.56 14.00
CA CYS A 170 -4.32 -26.59 13.41
C CYS A 170 -3.98 -26.90 11.93
N GLY A 171 -3.00 -26.19 11.35
CA GLY A 171 -2.42 -26.50 10.04
C GLY A 171 -3.34 -26.24 8.83
N GLY A 172 -4.48 -25.57 9.03
CA GLY A 172 -5.46 -25.27 7.99
C GLY A 172 -6.47 -24.22 8.46
N ASN A 173 -7.58 -24.06 7.73
CA ASN A 173 -8.69 -23.23 8.16
C ASN A 173 -9.53 -23.98 9.20
N CYS A 174 -9.20 -23.82 10.48
CA CYS A 174 -9.81 -24.57 11.57
C CYS A 174 -9.81 -23.80 12.90
N SER A 175 -10.56 -24.33 13.86
CA SER A 175 -10.58 -23.87 15.25
C SER A 175 -9.92 -24.93 16.16
N PRO A 176 -9.32 -24.55 17.30
CA PRO A 176 -9.20 -23.19 17.83
C PRO A 176 -8.10 -22.36 17.14
N TYR A 177 -8.29 -21.04 17.11
CA TYR A 177 -7.31 -20.07 16.66
C TYR A 177 -7.23 -18.93 17.68
N ILE A 178 -6.09 -18.25 17.73
CA ILE A 178 -5.84 -17.09 18.56
C ILE A 178 -5.79 -15.87 17.65
N GLY A 179 -6.31 -14.73 18.10
CA GLY A 179 -6.16 -13.50 17.36
C GLY A 179 -6.34 -12.26 18.20
N TRP A 180 -5.91 -11.13 17.64
CA TRP A 180 -5.96 -9.81 18.26
C TRP A 180 -6.15 -8.73 17.19
N GLY A 181 -6.85 -7.66 17.57
CA GLY A 181 -7.01 -6.47 16.75
C GLY A 181 -5.78 -5.56 16.81
N LEU A 182 -5.46 -4.93 15.69
CA LEU A 182 -4.41 -3.93 15.48
C LEU A 182 -5.00 -2.53 15.34
#